data_AF-A0AA96G339-F1
#
_entry.id   AF-A0AA96G339-F1
#
_cell.length_a   1.000
_cell.length_b   1.000
_cell.length_c   1.000
_cell.angle_alpha   90.00
_cell.angle_beta   90.00
_cell.angle_gamma   90.00
#
_symmetry.space_group_name_H-M   'P 1'
#
loop_
_entity.id
_entity.type
_entity.pdbx_description
1 polymer ?
#
loop_
_entity_poly.entity_id
_entity_poly.type
_entity_poly.pdbx_seq_one_letter_code
_entity_poly.pdbx_strand_id
1 'polypeptide(L)'
;MTAIVVDPRLQAFLTFAVGVLALVSFTSAVLWGLAATDRLVLSPSHRLIAQAVHRAMGVGGVVFLVLHVWMKLIVGQIGALAAFVPFTDPVKPVVFGLGTVAGYLFPAVALAGAARGRLARSGDARRWRVIHLFSYPAWGAGLVHGLQSGRVAAPWVVVLYGVAVLGVAGALTVRLALQDRSGPRQAPARPLPTEAGGAPEATTQRLPVVGGQATAAEPGLAVGRGFAAGPGLAGAGAGAGVGRRRQGA
;
A
#
# COMPACT_ATOMS: atom_id res chain seq x y z
N MET A 1 16.13 -30.55 -19.28
CA MET A 1 15.68 -29.93 -18.02
C MET A 1 16.69 -30.28 -16.95
N THR A 2 17.54 -29.34 -16.54
CA THR A 2 18.47 -29.52 -15.43
C THR A 2 17.66 -29.73 -14.16
N ALA A 3 17.77 -30.91 -13.56
CA ALA A 3 17.23 -31.15 -12.22
C ALA A 3 17.95 -30.19 -11.27
N ILE A 4 17.24 -29.18 -10.77
CA ILE A 4 17.75 -28.34 -9.69
C ILE A 4 17.80 -29.26 -8.46
N VAL A 5 19.00 -29.76 -8.15
CA VAL A 5 19.24 -30.52 -6.93
C VAL A 5 19.21 -29.51 -5.78
N VAL A 6 18.05 -29.38 -5.13
CA VAL A 6 17.94 -28.62 -3.89
C VAL A 6 18.52 -29.48 -2.78
N ASP A 7 19.41 -28.91 -1.96
CA ASP A 7 19.94 -29.59 -0.78
C ASP A 7 18.76 -30.09 0.11
N PRO A 8 18.72 -31.39 0.48
CA PRO A 8 17.61 -31.94 1.25
C PRO A 8 17.40 -31.24 2.59
N ARG A 9 18.46 -30.75 3.24
CA ARG A 9 18.36 -30.02 4.52
C ARG A 9 17.73 -28.65 4.31
N LEU A 10 18.15 -27.94 3.29
CA LEU A 10 17.54 -26.67 2.89
C LEU A 10 16.05 -26.85 2.55
N GLN A 11 15.70 -27.89 1.78
CA GLN A 11 14.31 -28.18 1.43
C GLN A 11 13.45 -28.47 2.68
N ALA A 12 13.95 -29.29 3.61
CA ALA A 12 13.28 -29.58 4.86
C ALA A 12 13.12 -28.31 5.72
N PHE A 13 14.16 -27.50 5.83
CA PHE A 13 14.12 -26.22 6.53
C PHE A 13 13.09 -25.27 5.93
N LEU A 14 13.10 -25.06 4.61
CA LEU A 14 12.15 -24.18 3.93
C LEU A 14 10.72 -24.68 4.11
N THR A 15 10.47 -25.97 3.91
CA THR A 15 9.14 -26.62 4.08
C THR A 15 8.50 -26.33 5.44
N PHE A 16 9.32 -26.08 6.47
CA PHE A 16 8.88 -25.65 7.80
C PHE A 16 8.88 -24.12 7.95
N ALA A 17 10.02 -23.47 7.71
CA ALA A 17 10.27 -22.08 8.07
C ALA A 17 9.38 -21.09 7.33
N VAL A 18 9.07 -21.33 6.05
CA VAL A 18 8.36 -20.32 5.25
C VAL A 18 6.91 -20.15 5.67
N GLY A 19 6.29 -21.18 6.24
CA GLY A 19 4.95 -21.06 6.85
C GLY A 19 4.98 -20.21 8.11
N VAL A 20 5.99 -20.40 8.96
CA VAL A 20 6.20 -19.59 10.18
C VAL A 20 6.49 -18.13 9.81
N LEU A 21 7.37 -17.89 8.85
CA LEU A 21 7.72 -16.55 8.36
C LEU A 21 6.52 -15.84 7.74
N ALA A 22 5.65 -16.55 7.02
CA ALA A 22 4.39 -16.00 6.52
C ALA A 22 3.49 -15.54 7.67
N LEU A 23 3.27 -16.39 8.69
CA LEU A 23 2.41 -16.06 9.82
C LEU A 23 2.94 -14.88 10.64
N VAL A 24 4.24 -14.86 10.94
CA VAL A 24 4.89 -13.74 11.64
C VAL A 24 4.76 -12.45 10.84
N SER A 25 4.94 -12.53 9.52
CA SER A 25 4.81 -11.39 8.63
C SER A 25 3.39 -10.83 8.61
N PHE A 26 2.37 -11.68 8.44
CA PHE A 26 0.98 -11.23 8.45
C PHE A 26 0.53 -10.72 9.81
N THR A 27 0.94 -11.36 10.92
CA THR A 27 0.65 -10.88 12.27
C THR A 27 1.25 -9.49 12.49
N SER A 28 2.52 -9.31 12.11
CA SER A 28 3.19 -8.00 12.16
C SER A 28 2.47 -6.98 11.29
N ALA A 29 2.08 -7.34 10.07
CA ALA A 29 1.33 -6.45 9.18
C ALA A 29 0.00 -6.00 9.82
N VAL A 30 -0.76 -6.90 10.46
CA VAL A 30 -2.00 -6.55 11.16
C VAL A 30 -1.72 -5.56 12.30
N LEU A 31 -0.75 -5.85 13.17
CA LEU A 31 -0.39 -5.00 14.31
C LEU A 31 0.07 -3.60 13.86
N TRP A 32 1.00 -3.53 12.90
CA TRP A 32 1.49 -2.25 12.36
C TRP A 32 0.40 -1.50 11.57
N GLY A 33 -0.55 -2.21 10.97
CA GLY A 33 -1.72 -1.61 10.32
C GLY A 33 -2.66 -0.93 11.30
N LEU A 34 -2.89 -1.53 12.48
CA LEU A 34 -3.61 -0.88 13.58
C LEU A 34 -2.86 0.37 14.07
N ALA A 35 -1.56 0.24 14.35
CA ALA A 35 -0.72 1.34 14.83
C ALA A 35 -0.67 2.52 13.83
N ALA A 36 -0.57 2.26 12.53
CA ALA A 36 -0.56 3.27 11.48
C ALA A 36 -1.86 4.12 11.39
N THR A 37 -2.95 3.60 11.95
CA THR A 37 -4.27 4.24 11.94
C THR A 37 -4.46 5.18 13.13
N ASP A 38 -3.67 5.01 14.20
CA ASP A 38 -3.71 5.87 15.37
C ASP A 38 -3.26 7.30 15.01
N ARG A 39 -4.03 8.29 15.45
CA ARG A 39 -3.76 9.73 15.26
C ARG A 39 -3.72 10.49 16.59
N LEU A 40 -3.98 9.81 17.69
CA LEU A 40 -4.16 10.39 19.02
C LEU A 40 -2.92 10.18 19.88
N VAL A 41 -2.23 9.05 19.69
CA VAL A 41 -1.05 8.68 20.48
C VAL A 41 0.26 8.84 19.70
N LEU A 42 0.23 8.63 18.38
CA LEU A 42 1.44 8.66 17.54
C LEU A 42 1.64 9.97 16.77
N SER A 43 2.86 10.51 16.84
CA SER A 43 3.28 11.64 16.00
C SER A 43 3.28 11.26 14.51
N PRO A 44 3.18 12.24 13.59
CA PRO A 44 3.12 11.99 12.15
C PRO A 44 4.27 11.13 11.61
N SER A 45 5.50 11.31 12.12
CA SER A 45 6.69 10.55 11.70
C SER A 45 6.59 9.07 12.06
N HIS A 46 6.13 8.75 13.26
CA HIS A 46 5.95 7.35 13.67
C HIS A 46 4.87 6.64 12.85
N ARG A 47 3.81 7.36 12.45
CA ARG A 47 2.76 6.81 11.59
C ARG A 47 3.29 6.48 10.19
N LEU A 48 4.23 7.27 9.67
CA LEU A 48 4.88 6.97 8.39
C LEU A 48 5.72 5.69 8.48
N ILE A 49 6.50 5.53 9.56
CA ILE A 49 7.28 4.31 9.82
C ILE A 49 6.35 3.10 9.95
N ALA A 50 5.29 3.20 10.74
CA ALA A 50 4.31 2.12 10.91
C ALA A 50 3.68 1.70 9.56
N GLN A 51 3.38 2.66 8.67
CA GLN A 51 2.90 2.36 7.32
C GLN A 51 3.95 1.67 6.45
N ALA A 52 5.21 2.09 6.54
CA ALA A 52 6.31 1.46 5.81
C ALA A 52 6.50 0.01 6.25
N VAL A 53 6.53 -0.23 7.56
CA VAL A 53 6.65 -1.58 8.14
C VAL A 53 5.43 -2.44 7.77
N HIS A 54 4.20 -1.92 7.91
CA HIS A 54 2.99 -2.63 7.50
C HIS A 54 3.06 -3.11 6.04
N ARG A 55 3.50 -2.24 5.12
CA ARG A 55 3.65 -2.60 3.70
C ARG A 55 4.74 -3.64 3.49
N ALA A 56 5.91 -3.46 4.10
CA ALA A 56 7.01 -4.41 3.99
C ALA A 56 6.62 -5.79 4.50
N MET A 57 6.01 -5.87 5.68
CA MET A 57 5.54 -7.13 6.26
C MET A 57 4.38 -7.75 5.46
N GLY A 58 3.49 -6.93 4.89
CA GLY A 58 2.42 -7.41 4.02
C GLY A 58 2.94 -8.06 2.74
N VAL A 59 3.89 -7.40 2.06
CA VAL A 59 4.53 -7.95 0.84
C VAL A 59 5.37 -9.18 1.17
N GLY A 60 6.21 -9.11 2.20
CA GLY A 60 7.01 -10.24 2.67
C GLY A 60 6.13 -11.44 3.04
N GLY A 61 5.01 -11.22 3.72
CA GLY A 61 4.04 -12.25 4.05
C GLY A 61 3.48 -12.97 2.81
N VAL A 62 3.11 -12.21 1.75
CA VAL A 62 2.63 -12.80 0.49
C VAL A 62 3.73 -13.62 -0.20
N VAL A 63 4.96 -13.13 -0.22
CA VAL A 63 6.10 -13.88 -0.79
C VAL A 63 6.32 -15.19 -0.04
N PHE A 64 6.36 -15.15 1.30
CA PHE A 64 6.51 -16.35 2.12
C PHE A 64 5.32 -17.30 2.00
N LEU A 65 4.11 -16.79 1.81
CA LEU A 65 2.90 -17.59 1.57
C LEU A 65 2.99 -18.36 0.24
N VAL A 66 3.39 -17.69 -0.85
CA VAL A 66 3.61 -18.36 -2.14
C VAL A 66 4.67 -19.45 -2.00
N LEU A 67 5.79 -19.14 -1.34
CA LEU A 67 6.84 -20.11 -1.09
C LEU A 67 6.34 -21.26 -0.21
N HIS A 68 5.47 -21.00 0.76
CA HIS A 68 4.87 -22.01 1.63
C HIS A 68 4.04 -23.02 0.83
N VAL A 69 3.10 -22.54 0.02
CA VAL A 69 2.29 -23.40 -0.85
C VAL A 69 3.17 -24.16 -1.84
N TRP A 70 4.15 -23.48 -2.44
CA TRP A 70 5.08 -24.09 -3.39
C TRP A 70 5.87 -25.24 -2.76
N MET A 71 6.45 -25.05 -1.58
CA MET A 71 7.17 -26.11 -0.85
C MET A 71 6.27 -27.30 -0.52
N LYS A 72 5.02 -27.06 -0.09
CA LYS A 72 4.07 -28.15 0.21
C LYS A 72 3.73 -28.99 -1.03
N LEU A 73 3.63 -28.36 -2.20
CA LEU A 73 3.35 -29.04 -3.46
C LEU A 73 4.55 -29.87 -3.95
N ILE A 74 5.77 -29.29 -3.98
CA ILE A 74 6.93 -30.00 -4.53
C ILE A 74 7.38 -31.18 -3.67
N VAL A 75 7.15 -31.13 -2.35
CA VAL A 75 7.45 -32.25 -1.43
C VAL A 75 6.31 -33.29 -1.43
N GLY A 76 5.17 -32.98 -2.07
CA GLY A 76 4.01 -33.88 -2.10
C GLY A 76 3.30 -33.99 -0.75
N GLN A 77 3.42 -32.99 0.14
CA GLN A 77 2.75 -33.00 1.44
C GLN A 77 1.25 -32.72 1.33
N ILE A 78 0.81 -32.06 0.26
CA ILE A 78 -0.59 -31.82 -0.06
C ILE A 78 -0.85 -32.17 -1.52
N GLY A 79 -2.05 -32.67 -1.81
CA GLY A 79 -2.50 -32.85 -3.20
C GLY A 79 -2.74 -31.50 -3.89
N ALA A 80 -2.50 -31.44 -5.19
CA ALA A 80 -2.71 -30.21 -5.98
C ALA A 80 -4.16 -29.71 -5.89
N LEU A 81 -5.15 -30.62 -5.87
CA LEU A 81 -6.56 -30.24 -5.74
C LEU A 81 -6.82 -29.54 -4.39
N ALA A 82 -6.37 -30.11 -3.27
CA ALA A 82 -6.55 -29.51 -1.93
C ALA A 82 -5.81 -28.18 -1.76
N ALA A 83 -4.73 -27.96 -2.52
CA ALA A 83 -3.98 -26.70 -2.49
C ALA A 83 -4.74 -25.52 -3.11
N PHE A 84 -5.64 -25.78 -4.07
CA PHE A 84 -6.36 -24.73 -4.82
C PHE A 84 -7.88 -24.81 -4.66
N VAL A 85 -8.45 -25.93 -4.22
CA VAL A 85 -9.87 -26.05 -3.95
C VAL A 85 -10.03 -26.25 -2.45
N PRO A 86 -10.67 -25.31 -1.74
CA PRO A 86 -10.81 -25.42 -0.30
C PRO A 86 -11.69 -26.62 0.05
N PHE A 87 -11.38 -27.27 1.18
CA PHE A 87 -12.15 -28.38 1.75
C PHE A 87 -12.13 -29.71 0.98
N THR A 88 -11.26 -29.87 -0.01
CA THR A 88 -11.15 -31.13 -0.78
C THR A 88 -10.08 -32.09 -0.27
N ASP A 89 -9.42 -31.79 0.86
CA ASP A 89 -8.47 -32.72 1.47
C ASP A 89 -9.22 -33.91 2.10
N PRO A 90 -8.80 -35.17 1.86
CA PRO A 90 -9.51 -36.35 2.35
C PRO A 90 -9.39 -36.58 3.86
N VAL A 91 -8.38 -36.00 4.53
CA VAL A 91 -8.09 -36.27 5.95
C VAL A 91 -8.45 -35.08 6.84
N LYS A 92 -8.10 -33.86 6.43
CA LYS A 92 -8.28 -32.62 7.20
C LYS A 92 -8.93 -31.51 6.34
N PRO A 93 -10.15 -31.72 5.81
CA PRO A 93 -10.77 -30.78 4.86
C PRO A 93 -10.90 -29.37 5.42
N VAL A 94 -11.35 -29.21 6.68
CA VAL A 94 -11.52 -27.88 7.30
C VAL A 94 -10.19 -27.16 7.49
N VAL A 95 -9.19 -27.81 8.07
CA VAL A 95 -7.91 -27.18 8.41
C VAL A 95 -7.16 -26.77 7.15
N PHE A 96 -7.09 -27.63 6.13
CA PHE A 96 -6.42 -27.28 4.88
C PHE A 96 -7.27 -26.32 4.04
N GLY A 97 -8.60 -26.46 4.03
CA GLY A 97 -9.50 -25.51 3.40
C GLY A 97 -9.36 -24.09 3.95
N LEU A 98 -9.19 -23.91 5.26
CA LEU A 98 -8.87 -22.62 5.87
C LEU A 98 -7.55 -22.05 5.36
N GLY A 99 -6.54 -22.90 5.17
CA GLY A 99 -5.26 -22.53 4.55
C GLY A 99 -5.43 -22.03 3.12
N THR A 100 -6.22 -22.75 2.31
CA THR A 100 -6.54 -22.37 0.91
C THR A 100 -7.33 -21.05 0.87
N VAL A 101 -8.32 -20.87 1.73
CA VAL A 101 -9.08 -19.61 1.86
C VAL A 101 -8.18 -18.45 2.25
N ALA A 102 -7.32 -18.62 3.27
CA ALA A 102 -6.32 -17.61 3.64
C ALA A 102 -5.35 -17.32 2.48
N GLY A 103 -4.96 -18.38 1.76
CA GLY A 103 -4.15 -18.35 0.54
C GLY A 103 -4.70 -17.43 -0.54
N TYR A 104 -6.01 -17.33 -0.67
CA TYR A 104 -6.68 -16.40 -1.59
C TYR A 104 -6.87 -15.00 -1.00
N LEU A 105 -7.28 -14.92 0.26
CA LEU A 105 -7.59 -13.63 0.88
C LEU A 105 -6.34 -12.76 1.04
N PHE A 106 -5.20 -13.30 1.45
CA PHE A 106 -3.99 -12.51 1.69
C PHE A 106 -3.48 -11.77 0.43
N PRO A 107 -3.27 -12.44 -0.72
CA PRO A 107 -2.95 -11.75 -1.96
C PRO A 107 -4.03 -10.74 -2.37
N ALA A 108 -5.32 -11.08 -2.24
CA ALA A 108 -6.42 -10.18 -2.60
C ALA A 108 -6.40 -8.88 -1.77
N VAL A 109 -6.24 -8.97 -0.45
CA VAL A 109 -6.18 -7.79 0.42
C VAL A 109 -4.87 -7.00 0.25
N ALA A 110 -3.77 -7.65 -0.10
CA ALA A 110 -2.51 -6.99 -0.43
C ALA A 110 -2.62 -6.18 -1.74
N LEU A 111 -3.22 -6.77 -2.78
CA LEU A 111 -3.52 -6.09 -4.04
C LEU A 111 -4.49 -4.91 -3.82
N ALA A 112 -5.53 -5.09 -3.01
CA ALA A 112 -6.42 -4.00 -2.62
C ALA A 112 -5.65 -2.89 -1.88
N GLY A 113 -4.71 -3.24 -1.00
CA GLY A 113 -3.80 -2.32 -0.32
C GLY A 113 -2.95 -1.50 -1.29
N ALA A 114 -2.35 -2.13 -2.29
CA ALA A 114 -1.59 -1.46 -3.35
C ALA A 114 -2.48 -0.54 -4.20
N ALA A 115 -3.71 -0.95 -4.49
CA ALA A 115 -4.68 -0.17 -5.25
C ALA A 115 -5.33 0.98 -4.46
N ARG A 116 -5.03 1.16 -3.16
CA ARG A 116 -5.66 2.16 -2.27
C ARG A 116 -5.70 3.56 -2.88
N GLY A 117 -4.59 4.02 -3.47
CA GLY A 117 -4.50 5.36 -4.06
C GLY A 117 -5.37 5.55 -5.32
N ARG A 118 -5.69 4.47 -6.04
CA ARG A 118 -6.60 4.49 -7.20
C ARG A 118 -8.06 4.46 -6.73
N LEU A 119 -8.38 3.55 -5.82
CA LEU A 119 -9.74 3.41 -5.25
C LEU A 119 -10.18 4.64 -4.46
N ALA A 120 -9.25 5.32 -3.78
CA ALA A 120 -9.56 6.57 -3.09
C ALA A 120 -9.93 7.70 -4.05
N ARG A 121 -9.34 7.74 -5.26
CA ARG A 121 -9.62 8.77 -6.28
C ARG A 121 -10.90 8.49 -7.06
N SER A 122 -11.34 7.24 -7.16
CA SER A 122 -12.58 6.86 -7.85
C SER A 122 -13.84 6.95 -6.98
N GLY A 123 -13.74 7.43 -5.72
CA GLY A 123 -14.86 7.44 -4.77
C GLY A 123 -15.08 6.11 -4.02
N ASP A 124 -14.30 5.07 -4.32
CA ASP A 124 -14.44 3.71 -3.79
C ASP A 124 -13.64 3.46 -2.49
N ALA A 125 -13.33 4.51 -1.74
CA ALA A 125 -12.60 4.39 -0.47
C ALA A 125 -13.29 3.43 0.53
N ARG A 126 -14.63 3.35 0.50
CA ARG A 126 -15.40 2.40 1.31
C ARG A 126 -15.17 0.95 0.86
N ARG A 127 -15.17 0.69 -0.45
CA ARG A 127 -14.93 -0.65 -1.01
C ARG A 127 -13.53 -1.15 -0.62
N TRP A 128 -12.52 -0.29 -0.75
CA TRP A 128 -11.16 -0.60 -0.30
C TRP A 128 -11.13 -1.03 1.18
N ARG A 129 -11.80 -0.28 2.07
CA ARG A 129 -11.86 -0.62 3.50
C ARG A 129 -12.52 -1.97 3.76
N VAL A 130 -13.65 -2.24 3.09
CA VAL A 130 -14.38 -3.51 3.25
C VAL A 130 -13.51 -4.68 2.80
N ILE A 131 -12.87 -4.57 1.62
CA ILE A 131 -11.96 -5.62 1.12
C ILE A 131 -10.78 -5.80 2.09
N HIS A 132 -10.16 -4.72 2.53
CA HIS A 132 -9.00 -4.81 3.42
C HIS A 132 -9.36 -5.38 4.80
N LEU A 133 -10.63 -5.25 5.26
CA LEU A 133 -11.11 -5.86 6.49
C LEU A 133 -11.04 -7.40 6.45
N PHE A 134 -11.07 -8.02 5.27
CA PHE A 134 -10.87 -9.47 5.14
C PHE A 134 -9.48 -9.95 5.56
N SER A 135 -8.53 -9.04 5.84
CA SER A 135 -7.25 -9.39 6.45
C SER A 135 -7.40 -10.06 7.83
N TYR A 136 -8.39 -9.65 8.63
CA TYR A 136 -8.62 -10.24 9.96
C TYR A 136 -9.09 -11.69 9.89
N PRO A 137 -10.17 -12.04 9.14
CA PRO A 137 -10.55 -13.44 8.99
C PRO A 137 -9.49 -14.28 8.25
N ALA A 138 -8.75 -13.70 7.29
CA ALA A 138 -7.63 -14.40 6.65
C ALA A 138 -6.52 -14.77 7.65
N TRP A 139 -6.16 -13.83 8.53
CA TRP A 139 -5.21 -14.05 9.60
C TRP A 139 -5.70 -15.08 10.63
N GLY A 140 -6.97 -14.99 11.04
CA GLY A 140 -7.59 -15.99 11.92
C GLY A 140 -7.58 -17.40 11.31
N ALA A 141 -7.96 -17.53 10.03
CA ALA A 141 -7.89 -18.78 9.29
C ALA A 141 -6.45 -19.32 9.20
N GLY A 142 -5.47 -18.44 8.95
CA GLY A 142 -4.05 -18.78 8.94
C GLY A 142 -3.51 -19.28 10.28
N LEU A 143 -3.95 -18.69 11.40
CA LEU A 143 -3.61 -19.18 12.74
C LEU A 143 -4.15 -20.59 12.98
N VAL A 144 -5.44 -20.82 12.72
CA VAL A 144 -6.07 -22.13 12.92
C VAL A 144 -5.40 -23.18 12.02
N HIS A 145 -5.19 -22.86 10.74
CA HIS A 145 -4.48 -23.68 9.79
C HIS A 145 -3.06 -24.04 10.28
N GLY A 146 -2.27 -23.03 10.66
CA GLY A 146 -0.89 -23.21 11.12
C GLY A 146 -0.78 -24.08 12.36
N LEU A 147 -1.71 -23.92 13.31
CA LEU A 147 -1.70 -24.65 14.58
C LEU A 147 -2.18 -26.11 14.44
N GLN A 148 -3.14 -26.38 13.55
CA GLN A 148 -3.82 -27.67 13.46
C GLN A 148 -3.40 -28.54 12.26
N SER A 149 -2.65 -27.98 11.31
CA SER A 149 -2.31 -28.64 10.03
C SER A 149 -1.52 -29.94 10.20
N GLY A 150 -0.78 -30.14 11.29
CA GLY A 150 0.01 -31.36 11.45
C GLY A 150 0.35 -31.70 12.90
N ARG A 151 1.62 -31.51 13.23
CA ARG A 151 2.27 -31.88 14.49
C ARG A 151 1.65 -31.18 15.69
N VAL A 152 1.65 -31.87 16.84
CA VAL A 152 1.38 -31.26 18.13
C VAL A 152 2.33 -30.08 18.32
N ALA A 153 1.76 -28.89 18.49
CA ALA A 153 2.54 -27.68 18.69
C ALA A 153 3.32 -27.79 20.01
N ALA A 154 4.59 -27.41 19.97
CA ALA A 154 5.35 -27.30 21.21
C ALA A 154 4.71 -26.22 22.11
N PRO A 155 4.72 -26.35 23.44
CA PRO A 155 4.04 -25.40 24.33
C PRO A 155 4.43 -23.93 24.09
N TRP A 156 5.71 -23.66 23.83
CA TRP A 156 6.19 -22.32 23.53
C TRP A 156 5.59 -21.73 22.24
N VAL A 157 5.30 -22.56 21.23
CA VAL A 157 4.62 -22.13 19.99
C VAL A 157 3.20 -21.71 20.31
N VAL A 158 2.49 -22.47 21.13
CA VAL A 158 1.13 -22.14 21.58
C VAL A 158 1.13 -20.81 22.33
N VAL A 159 2.11 -20.58 23.20
CA VAL A 159 2.29 -19.29 23.90
C VAL A 159 2.49 -18.15 22.89
N LEU A 160 3.34 -18.30 21.88
CA LEU A 160 3.54 -17.27 20.85
C LEU A 160 2.26 -16.96 20.06
N TYR A 161 1.45 -17.98 19.76
CA TYR A 161 0.13 -17.79 19.16
C TYR A 161 -0.79 -17.01 20.10
N GLY A 162 -0.80 -17.35 21.39
CA GLY A 162 -1.53 -16.62 22.42
C GLY A 162 -1.11 -15.15 22.48
N VAL A 163 0.19 -14.86 22.50
CA VAL A 163 0.73 -13.49 22.48
C VAL A 163 0.33 -12.75 21.21
N ALA A 164 0.35 -13.40 20.05
CA ALA A 164 -0.11 -12.80 18.80
C ALA A 164 -1.60 -12.41 18.87
N VAL A 165 -2.44 -13.31 19.37
CA VAL A 165 -3.88 -13.07 19.55
C VAL A 165 -4.13 -11.94 20.54
N LEU A 166 -3.48 -11.98 21.71
CA LEU A 166 -3.59 -10.95 22.74
C LEU A 166 -3.08 -9.59 22.26
N GLY A 167 -1.98 -9.57 21.49
CA GLY A 167 -1.45 -8.34 20.91
C GLY A 167 -2.42 -7.69 19.93
N VAL A 168 -3.03 -8.48 19.04
CA VAL A 168 -4.04 -7.98 18.09
C VAL A 168 -5.32 -7.54 18.81
N ALA A 169 -5.79 -8.33 19.78
CA ALA A 169 -6.96 -8.01 20.58
C ALA A 169 -6.74 -6.72 21.39
N GLY A 170 -5.60 -6.61 22.08
CA GLY A 170 -5.21 -5.42 22.85
C GLY A 170 -5.10 -4.17 21.99
N ALA A 171 -4.46 -4.27 20.83
CA ALA A 171 -4.39 -3.16 19.87
C ALA A 171 -5.79 -2.76 19.37
N LEU A 172 -6.68 -3.72 19.12
CA LEU A 172 -8.05 -3.46 18.70
C LEU A 172 -8.87 -2.79 19.81
N THR A 173 -8.75 -3.25 21.06
CA THR A 173 -9.44 -2.65 22.21
C THR A 173 -8.98 -1.22 22.46
N VAL A 174 -7.67 -0.96 22.38
CA VAL A 174 -7.11 0.40 22.49
C VAL A 174 -7.69 1.28 21.39
N ARG A 175 -7.70 0.79 20.15
CA ARG A 175 -8.27 1.53 19.02
C ARG A 175 -9.73 1.89 19.22
N LEU A 176 -10.57 0.94 19.63
CA LEU A 176 -12.00 1.18 19.85
C LEU A 176 -12.22 2.17 21.00
N ALA A 177 -11.52 1.98 22.14
CA ALA A 177 -11.61 2.88 23.29
C ALA A 177 -11.18 4.32 22.96
N LEU A 178 -10.17 4.51 22.11
CA LEU A 178 -9.71 5.83 21.69
C LEU A 178 -10.64 6.49 20.65
N GLN A 179 -11.34 5.70 19.82
CA GLN A 179 -12.35 6.20 18.90
C GLN A 179 -13.56 6.76 19.66
N ASP A 180 -14.04 6.06 20.68
CA ASP A 180 -15.18 6.51 21.49
C ASP A 180 -14.86 7.80 22.27
N ARG A 181 -13.63 7.95 22.75
CA ARG A 181 -13.16 9.18 23.44
C ARG A 181 -13.02 10.40 22.53
N SER A 182 -13.00 10.21 21.21
CA SER A 182 -12.79 11.32 20.27
C SER A 182 -14.03 12.16 20.00
N GLY A 183 -15.22 11.75 20.48
CA GLY A 183 -16.48 12.50 20.44
C GLY A 183 -16.96 12.94 19.04
N PRO A 184 -18.23 13.36 18.87
CA PRO A 184 -18.63 14.06 17.66
C PRO A 184 -17.81 15.35 17.60
N ARG A 185 -16.91 15.46 16.60
CA ARG A 185 -16.30 16.76 16.28
C ARG A 185 -17.45 17.73 16.02
N GLN A 186 -17.70 18.64 16.96
CA GLN A 186 -18.51 19.82 16.66
C GLN A 186 -17.83 20.48 15.47
N ALA A 187 -18.50 20.45 14.32
CA ALA A 187 -18.08 21.25 13.19
C ALA A 187 -17.95 22.68 13.72
N PRO A 188 -16.83 23.38 13.48
CA PRO A 188 -16.77 24.80 13.79
C PRO A 188 -17.99 25.42 13.14
N ALA A 189 -18.87 26.01 13.94
CA ALA A 189 -20.05 26.70 13.42
C ALA A 189 -19.53 27.64 12.33
N ARG A 190 -19.88 27.34 11.08
CA ARG A 190 -19.57 28.23 9.96
C ARG A 190 -20.18 29.57 10.37
N PRO A 191 -19.40 30.65 10.55
CA PRO A 191 -19.98 31.94 10.81
C PRO A 191 -20.94 32.20 9.66
N LEU A 192 -22.24 32.29 9.96
CA LEU A 192 -23.21 32.76 9.00
C LEU A 192 -22.72 34.15 8.58
N PRO A 193 -22.65 34.47 7.28
CA PRO A 193 -22.45 35.83 6.86
C PRO A 193 -23.54 36.66 7.54
N THR A 194 -23.14 37.52 8.48
CA THR A 194 -24.00 38.61 8.90
C THR A 194 -24.23 39.42 7.65
N GLU A 195 -25.43 39.34 7.09
CA GLU A 195 -25.90 40.33 6.12
C GLU A 195 -25.91 41.68 6.84
N ALA A 196 -24.77 42.36 6.80
CA ALA A 196 -24.69 43.78 7.04
C ALA A 196 -25.39 44.45 5.85
N GLY A 197 -26.71 44.59 5.98
CA GLY A 197 -27.46 45.55 5.17
C GLY A 197 -26.87 46.94 5.38
N GLY A 198 -26.52 47.59 4.27
CA GLY A 198 -26.06 48.98 4.25
C GLY A 198 -24.92 49.20 3.26
N ALA A 199 -25.28 49.44 2.00
CA ALA A 199 -24.38 50.07 1.04
C ALA A 199 -23.92 51.45 1.55
N PRO A 200 -22.72 51.89 1.16
CA PRO A 200 -22.71 53.03 0.26
C PRO A 200 -21.80 52.83 -0.96
N GLU A 201 -22.34 53.35 -2.04
CA GLU A 201 -21.76 53.68 -3.34
C GLU A 201 -20.37 54.32 -3.24
N ALA A 202 -19.38 53.73 -3.91
CA ALA A 202 -18.06 54.32 -4.12
C ALA A 202 -17.56 54.08 -5.55
N THR A 203 -17.98 55.00 -6.42
CA THR A 203 -17.31 55.58 -7.58
C THR A 203 -16.04 54.86 -8.09
N THR A 204 -16.16 54.20 -9.24
CA THR A 204 -15.03 53.73 -10.04
C THR A 204 -14.34 54.91 -10.73
N GLN A 205 -13.22 55.37 -10.20
CA GLN A 205 -12.36 56.34 -10.88
C GLN A 205 -11.43 55.62 -11.86
N ARG A 206 -11.76 55.70 -13.16
CA ARG A 206 -10.86 55.32 -14.26
C ARG A 206 -9.78 56.40 -14.42
N LEU A 207 -8.52 55.99 -14.44
CA LEU A 207 -7.38 56.84 -14.80
C LEU A 207 -7.22 56.92 -16.34
N PRO A 208 -6.80 58.06 -16.92
CA PRO A 208 -6.69 58.23 -18.37
C PRO A 208 -5.35 57.68 -18.89
N VAL A 209 -5.42 56.89 -19.97
CA VAL A 209 -4.28 56.57 -20.83
C VAL A 209 -4.01 57.77 -21.72
N VAL A 210 -2.88 58.45 -21.51
CA VAL A 210 -2.34 59.47 -22.43
C VAL A 210 -1.31 58.80 -23.31
N GLY A 211 -1.55 58.84 -24.63
CA GLY A 211 -0.59 58.45 -25.65
C GLY A 211 0.42 59.57 -25.93
N GLY A 212 1.67 59.18 -26.18
CA GLY A 212 2.73 60.03 -26.70
C GLY A 212 3.73 59.19 -27.48
N GLN A 213 3.88 59.49 -28.78
CA GLN A 213 4.87 58.91 -29.70
C GLN A 213 6.20 59.69 -29.67
N ALA A 214 7.23 59.08 -30.30
CA ALA A 214 8.53 59.62 -30.75
C ALA A 214 9.63 59.75 -29.67
N THR A 215 10.93 59.50 -29.87
CA THR A 215 11.80 59.11 -31.00
C THR A 215 13.20 58.77 -30.41
N ALA A 216 14.05 58.11 -31.19
CA ALA A 216 15.38 57.56 -30.84
C ALA A 216 16.46 58.56 -30.36
N ALA A 217 17.36 58.09 -29.47
CA ALA A 217 18.81 58.40 -29.45
C ALA A 217 19.57 57.52 -28.41
N GLU A 218 20.54 56.74 -28.88
CA GLU A 218 21.68 56.13 -28.14
C GLU A 218 22.79 57.22 -27.89
N PRO A 219 23.95 57.00 -27.19
CA PRO A 219 24.52 55.76 -26.61
C PRO A 219 25.17 55.89 -25.20
N GLY A 220 25.43 54.71 -24.58
CA GLY A 220 26.70 54.41 -23.89
C GLY A 220 26.87 54.72 -22.39
N LEU A 221 27.05 53.69 -21.56
CA LEU A 221 28.31 53.44 -20.82
C LEU A 221 28.27 52.05 -20.15
N ALA A 222 29.30 51.24 -20.41
CA ALA A 222 29.51 49.94 -19.84
C ALA A 222 30.22 50.02 -18.47
N VAL A 223 29.80 49.21 -17.49
CA VAL A 223 30.67 48.58 -16.47
C VAL A 223 30.06 47.23 -16.10
N GLY A 224 30.85 46.15 -16.21
CA GLY A 224 30.38 44.77 -16.22
C GLY A 224 30.73 43.88 -15.02
N ARG A 225 30.73 42.58 -15.33
CA ARG A 225 31.00 41.36 -14.52
C ARG A 225 29.82 40.96 -13.62
N GLY A 226 29.18 39.80 -13.74
CA GLY A 226 29.40 38.59 -14.53
C GLY A 226 29.07 37.37 -13.67
N PHE A 227 28.20 36.47 -14.11
CA PHE A 227 28.35 35.02 -13.89
C PHE A 227 27.45 34.23 -14.84
N ALA A 228 28.01 33.14 -15.36
CA ALA A 228 27.59 32.42 -16.56
C ALA A 228 26.33 31.56 -16.37
N ALA A 229 25.52 31.52 -17.44
CA ALA A 229 24.54 30.48 -17.71
C ALA A 229 25.08 29.54 -18.80
N GLY A 230 24.81 28.24 -18.68
CA GLY A 230 24.99 27.24 -19.74
C GLY A 230 23.67 26.48 -19.96
N PRO A 231 23.36 26.05 -21.20
CA PRO A 231 22.00 26.11 -21.72
C PRO A 231 21.32 24.75 -21.93
N GLY A 232 19.99 24.79 -21.92
CA GLY A 232 19.11 23.75 -22.45
C GLY A 232 18.98 23.83 -23.97
N LEU A 233 18.70 22.68 -24.58
CA LEU A 233 18.38 22.54 -26.00
C LEU A 233 16.92 22.06 -26.14
N ALA A 234 16.08 22.94 -26.68
CA ALA A 234 14.90 22.61 -27.48
C ALA A 234 15.21 23.13 -28.89
N GLY A 235 15.08 22.33 -29.95
CA GLY A 235 13.81 22.06 -30.60
C GLY A 235 13.66 22.99 -31.80
N ALA A 236 13.85 22.47 -33.01
CA ALA A 236 13.50 23.15 -34.26
C ALA A 236 13.06 22.10 -35.28
N GLY A 237 11.87 22.29 -35.85
CA GLY A 237 11.25 21.40 -36.82
C GLY A 237 11.39 21.87 -38.27
N ALA A 238 10.80 21.05 -39.15
CA ALA A 238 10.37 21.30 -40.54
C ALA A 238 11.47 21.76 -41.55
N GLY A 239 11.53 21.29 -42.80
CA GLY A 239 10.70 20.41 -43.61
C GLY A 239 11.10 20.59 -45.08
N ALA A 240 10.76 19.58 -45.90
CA ALA A 240 10.67 19.57 -47.36
C ALA A 240 11.96 19.59 -48.23
N GLY A 241 12.02 18.64 -49.17
CA GLY A 241 12.54 18.92 -50.51
C GLY A 241 13.39 17.84 -51.20
N VAL A 242 12.72 16.99 -52.00
CA VAL A 242 13.14 16.52 -53.34
C VAL A 242 14.46 15.73 -53.50
N GLY A 243 14.36 14.49 -54.01
CA GLY A 243 15.51 13.77 -54.55
C GLY A 243 15.23 12.33 -55.01
N ARG A 244 15.07 12.14 -56.32
CA ARG A 244 14.69 10.92 -57.06
C ARG A 244 15.92 10.04 -57.41
N ARG A 245 15.84 8.70 -57.25
CA ARG A 245 16.46 7.60 -58.07
C ARG A 245 16.29 6.26 -57.30
N ARG A 246 15.56 5.23 -57.76
CA ARG A 246 15.74 4.23 -58.85
C ARG A 246 16.96 3.30 -58.74
N GLN A 247 16.66 2.01 -58.95
CA GLN A 247 17.48 0.78 -59.15
C GLN A 247 17.75 -0.01 -57.86
N GLY A 248 17.59 -1.33 -57.79
CA GLY A 248 17.25 -2.34 -58.79
C GLY A 248 17.76 -3.72 -58.33
N ALA A 249 17.09 -4.78 -58.79
CA ALA A 249 17.32 -6.22 -58.56
C ALA A 249 16.77 -6.80 -57.24
#